data_AF-A0A944F487-F1
#
_entry.id   AF-A0A944F487-F1
#
_cell.length_a   1.000
_cell.length_b   1.000
_cell.length_c   1.000
_cell.angle_alpha   90.00
_cell.angle_beta   90.00
_cell.angle_gamma   90.00
#
_symmetry.space_group_name_H-M   'P 1'
#
loop_
_entity.id
_entity.type
_entity.pdbx_description
1 polymer ?
#
loop_
_entity_poly.entity_id
_entity_poly.type
_entity_poly.pdbx_seq_one_letter_code
_entity_poly.pdbx_strand_id
1 'polypeptide(L)'
;MRAVHNTGSLRYFDRDPQQIAQLVRLRALALHGISTTIGSASNRMLAAMAADATAPGGITHLEHTPEAIAVFLRPRPVAALFGVGPSTASLLTRHGLHTVGAVADTPLGTLQRLLGKAAGRQIHDRARGEDSRPVTPQAPARSCSADHAFTRDELDPARHRQAVLALAEQLGARLRKERQVTGRLTLTVRYADRSMTVRTRRLPESTNHTASLARTAYDIYSALGLQRARVRGIALRAEDLQGAERATRQLTFDPGDDRARRIEAAADKARARFGADAVMPAALARPSDDRRAAHGSGRRSVR
;
A
#
# COMPACT_ATOMS: atom_id res chain seq x y z
N MET A 1 1.26 -5.76 -7.66
CA MET A 1 1.66 -5.96 -9.06
C MET A 1 2.12 -4.63 -9.68
N ARG A 2 3.27 -4.58 -10.34
CA ARG A 2 3.80 -3.41 -11.06
C ARG A 2 3.82 -3.72 -12.56
N ALA A 3 3.41 -2.77 -13.39
CA ALA A 3 3.45 -2.90 -14.84
C ALA A 3 4.55 -2.01 -15.41
N VAL A 4 5.25 -2.49 -16.43
CA VAL A 4 6.32 -1.76 -17.13
C VAL A 4 6.02 -1.80 -18.62
N HIS A 5 6.12 -0.64 -19.28
CA HIS A 5 6.03 -0.57 -20.74
C HIS A 5 7.42 -0.82 -21.32
N ASN A 6 7.58 -1.89 -22.10
CA ASN A 6 8.89 -2.32 -22.59
C ASN A 6 9.17 -1.95 -24.05
N THR A 7 8.23 -1.36 -24.79
CA THR A 7 8.39 -1.00 -26.22
C THR A 7 9.63 -0.16 -26.49
N GLY A 8 9.93 0.83 -25.63
CA GLY A 8 11.14 1.64 -25.75
C GLY A 8 12.43 0.91 -25.33
N SER A 9 12.32 -0.13 -24.50
CA SER A 9 13.45 -0.91 -23.99
C SER A 9 13.94 -1.96 -24.98
N LEU A 10 13.07 -2.45 -25.87
CA LEU A 10 13.44 -3.44 -26.89
C LEU A 10 14.60 -2.93 -27.76
N ARG A 11 14.50 -1.69 -28.23
CA ARG A 11 15.54 -1.03 -29.05
C ARG A 11 16.81 -0.72 -28.27
N TYR A 12 16.70 -0.40 -26.98
CA TYR A 12 17.84 -0.04 -26.15
C TYR A 12 18.67 -1.28 -25.75
N PHE A 13 18.00 -2.39 -25.47
CA PHE A 13 18.68 -3.62 -25.05
C PHE A 13 18.96 -4.58 -26.22
N ASP A 14 18.38 -4.35 -27.40
CA ASP A 14 18.43 -5.26 -28.55
C ASP A 14 18.01 -6.69 -28.17
N ARG A 15 16.88 -6.78 -27.47
CA ARG A 15 16.34 -8.02 -26.91
C ARG A 15 14.84 -8.09 -27.12
N ASP A 16 14.33 -9.31 -27.24
CA ASP A 16 12.89 -9.55 -27.28
C ASP A 16 12.24 -9.35 -25.88
N PRO A 17 10.90 -9.20 -25.80
CA PRO A 17 10.20 -9.04 -24.52
C PRO A 17 10.47 -10.16 -23.49
N GLN A 18 10.65 -11.40 -23.95
CA GLN A 18 10.85 -12.56 -23.09
C GLN A 18 12.26 -12.57 -22.49
N GLN A 19 13.27 -12.23 -23.28
CA GLN A 19 14.66 -12.05 -22.87
C GLN A 19 14.79 -10.92 -21.86
N ILE A 20 14.09 -9.79 -22.05
CA ILE A 20 14.05 -8.71 -21.05
C ILE A 20 13.41 -9.22 -19.74
N ALA A 21 12.31 -9.97 -19.82
CA ALA A 21 11.69 -10.55 -18.62
C ALA A 21 12.65 -11.51 -17.89
N GLN A 22 13.34 -12.39 -18.61
CA GLN A 22 14.36 -13.29 -18.04
C GLN A 22 15.49 -12.52 -17.38
N LEU A 23 15.99 -11.46 -18.03
CA LEU A 23 17.05 -10.62 -17.49
C LEU A 23 16.61 -9.92 -16.19
N VAL A 24 15.39 -9.38 -16.15
CA VAL A 24 14.83 -8.77 -14.93
C VAL A 24 14.73 -9.79 -13.81
N ARG A 25 14.25 -11.01 -14.09
CA ARG A 25 14.15 -12.08 -13.11
C ARG A 25 15.50 -12.47 -12.55
N LEU A 26 16.48 -12.72 -13.42
CA LEU A 26 17.84 -13.10 -13.01
C LEU A 26 18.51 -12.00 -12.19
N ARG A 27 18.37 -10.72 -12.59
CA ARG A 27 18.93 -9.60 -11.83
C ARG A 27 18.25 -9.42 -10.47
N ALA A 28 16.93 -9.55 -10.39
CA ALA A 28 16.22 -9.46 -9.10
C ALA A 28 16.66 -10.57 -8.13
N LEU A 29 16.88 -11.79 -8.65
CA LEU A 29 17.38 -12.89 -7.85
C LEU A 29 18.84 -12.67 -7.43
N ALA A 30 19.72 -12.29 -8.36
CA ALA A 30 21.15 -12.11 -8.08
C ALA A 30 21.45 -10.92 -7.16
N LEU A 31 20.76 -9.79 -7.33
CA LEU A 31 21.04 -8.55 -6.59
C LEU A 31 20.29 -8.47 -5.26
N HIS A 32 19.13 -9.12 -5.16
CA HIS A 32 18.24 -8.95 -4.00
C HIS A 32 17.77 -10.27 -3.37
N GLY A 33 18.10 -11.43 -3.95
CA GLY A 33 17.61 -12.72 -3.46
C GLY A 33 16.11 -12.92 -3.66
N ILE A 34 15.47 -12.14 -4.55
CA ILE A 34 14.02 -12.16 -4.72
C ILE A 34 13.66 -12.89 -6.01
N SER A 35 12.90 -13.98 -5.89
CA SER A 35 12.25 -14.63 -7.03
C SER A 35 11.07 -13.79 -7.51
N THR A 36 11.01 -13.53 -8.81
CA THR A 36 9.94 -12.73 -9.43
C THR A 36 9.20 -13.54 -10.48
N THR A 37 7.87 -13.41 -10.46
CA THR A 37 6.97 -13.94 -11.49
C THR A 37 6.64 -12.83 -12.48
N ILE A 38 6.71 -13.11 -13.78
CA ILE A 38 6.51 -12.09 -14.83
C ILE A 38 5.48 -12.58 -15.85
N GLY A 39 4.45 -11.76 -16.08
CA GLY A 39 3.52 -11.91 -17.20
C GLY A 39 3.78 -10.84 -18.25
N SER A 40 3.83 -11.24 -19.53
CA SER A 40 4.02 -10.35 -20.67
C SER A 40 2.84 -10.50 -21.63
N ALA A 41 2.26 -9.37 -22.07
CA ALA A 41 1.16 -9.34 -23.02
C ALA A 41 1.06 -7.97 -23.70
N SER A 42 0.11 -7.79 -24.61
CA SER A 42 -0.11 -6.55 -25.37
C SER A 42 -0.63 -5.37 -24.56
N ASN A 43 -1.32 -5.62 -23.46
CA ASN A 43 -1.81 -4.57 -22.56
C ASN A 43 -1.64 -4.96 -21.09
N ARG A 44 -1.82 -3.95 -20.23
CA ARG A 44 -1.60 -4.06 -18.78
C ARG A 44 -2.48 -5.12 -18.14
N MET A 45 -3.75 -5.21 -18.56
CA MET A 45 -4.71 -6.16 -18.03
C MET A 45 -4.28 -7.60 -18.31
N LEU A 46 -4.00 -7.91 -19.57
CA LEU A 46 -3.57 -9.23 -19.99
C LEU A 46 -2.25 -9.62 -19.35
N ALA A 47 -1.30 -8.68 -19.24
CA ALA A 47 -0.02 -8.94 -18.57
C ALA A 47 -0.21 -9.27 -17.07
N ALA A 48 -1.19 -8.64 -16.42
CA ALA A 48 -1.58 -8.96 -15.04
C ALA A 48 -2.13 -10.37 -14.91
N MET A 49 -3.11 -10.69 -15.74
CA MET A 49 -3.73 -12.01 -15.72
C MET A 49 -2.73 -13.11 -16.09
N ALA A 50 -1.82 -12.85 -17.03
CA ALA A 50 -0.74 -13.77 -17.37
C ALA A 50 0.20 -14.00 -16.18
N ALA A 51 0.60 -12.93 -15.48
CA ALA A 51 1.44 -13.04 -14.29
C ALA A 51 0.75 -13.84 -13.17
N ASP A 52 -0.53 -13.57 -12.90
CA ASP A 52 -1.32 -14.28 -11.89
C ASP A 52 -1.52 -15.76 -12.22
N ALA A 53 -1.53 -16.12 -13.51
CA ALA A 53 -1.62 -17.50 -13.98
C ALA A 53 -0.28 -18.24 -13.99
N THR A 54 0.83 -17.54 -13.74
CA THR A 54 2.18 -18.10 -13.83
C THR A 54 2.60 -18.70 -12.49
N ALA A 55 3.24 -19.86 -12.52
CA ALA A 55 3.84 -20.45 -11.33
C ALA A 55 4.85 -19.49 -10.66
N PRO A 56 5.03 -19.54 -9.33
CA PRO A 56 6.00 -18.71 -8.63
C PRO A 56 7.41 -18.79 -9.25
N GLY A 57 8.00 -17.64 -9.60
CA GLY A 57 9.31 -17.57 -10.26
C GLY A 57 9.29 -17.86 -11.77
N GLY A 58 8.12 -18.11 -12.37
CA GLY A 58 7.97 -18.38 -13.79
C GLY A 58 7.83 -17.11 -14.64
N ILE A 59 7.79 -17.32 -15.96
CA ILE A 59 7.48 -16.29 -16.95
C ILE A 59 6.40 -16.84 -17.87
N THR A 60 5.31 -16.09 -18.07
CA THR A 60 4.29 -16.40 -19.09
C THR A 60 4.23 -15.26 -20.09
N HIS A 61 4.33 -15.60 -21.36
CA HIS A 61 4.09 -14.68 -22.46
C HIS A 61 2.75 -15.02 -23.12
N LEU A 62 1.86 -14.04 -23.18
CA LEU A 62 0.63 -14.13 -23.94
C LEU A 62 0.83 -13.42 -25.28
N GLU A 63 0.69 -14.19 -26.35
CA GLU A 63 0.80 -13.69 -27.72
C GLU A 63 -0.28 -12.66 -28.03
N HIS A 64 0.05 -11.70 -28.90
CA HIS A 64 -0.86 -10.62 -29.29
C HIS A 64 -1.72 -11.01 -30.49
N THR A 65 -2.38 -12.16 -30.44
CA THR A 65 -3.36 -12.60 -31.44
C THR A 65 -4.74 -12.72 -30.80
N PRO A 66 -5.82 -12.34 -31.51
CA PRO A 66 -7.19 -12.50 -31.00
C PRO A 66 -7.49 -13.93 -30.53
N GLU A 67 -6.95 -14.92 -31.24
CA GLU A 67 -7.13 -16.35 -30.95
C GLU A 67 -6.44 -16.74 -29.64
N ALA A 68 -5.17 -16.37 -29.46
CA ALA A 68 -4.45 -16.68 -28.21
C ALA A 68 -5.08 -15.97 -27.01
N ILE A 69 -5.53 -14.72 -27.19
CA ILE A 69 -6.23 -13.96 -26.15
C ILE A 69 -7.55 -14.64 -25.80
N ALA A 70 -8.33 -15.08 -26.79
CA ALA A 70 -9.60 -15.77 -26.58
C ALA A 70 -9.41 -17.11 -25.85
N VAL A 71 -8.43 -17.92 -26.27
CA VAL A 71 -8.06 -19.19 -25.61
C VAL A 71 -7.65 -18.96 -24.16
N PHE A 72 -6.91 -17.89 -23.89
CA PHE A 72 -6.46 -17.56 -22.54
C PHE A 72 -7.57 -17.00 -21.64
N LEU A 73 -8.45 -16.15 -22.17
CA LEU A 73 -9.45 -15.43 -21.39
C LEU A 73 -10.74 -16.21 -21.21
N ARG A 74 -11.36 -16.67 -22.31
CA ARG A 74 -12.74 -17.17 -22.33
C ARG A 74 -13.03 -18.28 -21.31
N PRO A 75 -12.17 -19.31 -21.10
CA PRO A 75 -12.48 -20.38 -20.15
C PRO A 75 -12.31 -19.98 -18.68
N ARG A 76 -11.70 -18.83 -18.39
CA ARG A 76 -11.43 -18.42 -17.01
C ARG A 76 -12.72 -18.08 -16.26
N PRO A 77 -12.78 -18.33 -14.94
CA PRO A 77 -13.89 -17.87 -14.12
C PRO A 77 -13.96 -16.35 -14.13
N VAL A 78 -15.17 -15.80 -14.05
CA VAL A 78 -15.39 -14.34 -14.05
C VAL A 78 -14.65 -13.62 -12.92
N ALA A 79 -14.43 -14.30 -11.79
CA ALA A 79 -13.67 -13.79 -10.66
C ALA A 79 -12.18 -13.56 -10.96
N ALA A 80 -11.63 -14.22 -11.99
CA ALA A 80 -10.25 -14.01 -12.43
C ALA A 80 -10.09 -12.80 -13.36
N LEU A 81 -11.19 -12.21 -13.83
CA LEU A 81 -11.13 -11.05 -14.72
C LEU A 81 -10.59 -9.83 -13.97
N PHE A 82 -9.59 -9.17 -14.56
CA PHE A 82 -8.95 -8.04 -13.93
C PHE A 82 -9.93 -6.90 -13.60
N GLY A 83 -9.96 -6.51 -12.33
CA GLY A 83 -10.84 -5.46 -11.82
C GLY A 83 -12.28 -5.90 -11.54
N VAL A 84 -12.59 -7.20 -11.63
CA VAL A 84 -13.78 -7.79 -11.02
C VAL A 84 -13.44 -8.15 -9.57
N GLY A 85 -14.14 -7.53 -8.62
CA GLY A 85 -14.02 -7.87 -7.20
C GLY A 85 -15.00 -8.98 -6.78
N PRO A 86 -14.91 -9.49 -5.54
CA PRO A 86 -15.76 -10.57 -5.04
C PRO A 86 -17.27 -10.28 -5.14
N SER A 87 -17.67 -9.04 -4.88
CA SER A 87 -19.07 -8.59 -4.97
C SER A 87 -19.59 -8.63 -6.40
N THR A 88 -18.81 -8.09 -7.34
CA THR A 88 -19.13 -8.09 -8.77
C THR A 88 -19.14 -9.50 -9.35
N ALA A 89 -18.15 -10.34 -8.99
CA ALA A 89 -18.11 -11.75 -9.38
C ALA A 89 -19.36 -12.50 -8.89
N SER A 90 -19.75 -12.30 -7.63
CA SER A 90 -20.94 -12.92 -7.06
C SER A 90 -22.22 -12.46 -7.77
N LEU A 91 -22.33 -11.16 -8.09
CA LEU A 91 -23.46 -10.63 -8.84
C LEU A 91 -23.55 -11.26 -10.24
N LEU A 92 -22.46 -11.29 -11.00
CA LEU A 92 -22.41 -11.88 -12.34
C LEU A 92 -22.74 -13.38 -12.30
N THR A 93 -22.19 -14.10 -11.33
CA THR A 93 -22.45 -15.54 -11.10
C THR A 93 -23.93 -15.79 -10.80
N ARG A 94 -24.59 -14.94 -9.99
CA ARG A 94 -26.05 -15.04 -9.73
C ARG A 94 -26.90 -14.83 -10.97
N HIS A 95 -26.37 -14.14 -11.98
CA HIS A 95 -27.02 -13.95 -13.28
C HIS A 95 -26.55 -14.97 -14.33
N GLY A 96 -25.93 -16.09 -13.93
CA GLY A 96 -25.50 -17.17 -14.81
C GLY A 96 -24.19 -16.91 -15.57
N LEU A 97 -23.51 -15.79 -15.31
CA LEU A 97 -22.27 -15.40 -15.98
C LEU A 97 -21.06 -15.92 -15.18
N HIS A 98 -20.75 -17.20 -15.36
CA HIS A 98 -19.69 -17.88 -14.63
C HIS A 98 -18.29 -17.70 -15.22
N THR A 99 -18.19 -17.51 -16.53
CA THR A 99 -16.92 -17.44 -17.26
C THR A 99 -16.72 -16.06 -17.89
N VAL A 100 -15.46 -15.71 -18.15
CA VAL A 100 -15.11 -14.50 -18.91
C VAL A 100 -15.72 -14.55 -20.31
N GLY A 101 -15.76 -15.73 -20.94
CA GLY A 101 -16.41 -15.93 -22.23
C GLY A 101 -17.90 -15.57 -22.20
N ALA A 102 -18.64 -16.02 -21.17
CA ALA A 102 -20.06 -15.67 -21.03
C ALA A 102 -20.28 -14.16 -20.87
N VAL A 103 -19.40 -13.47 -20.12
CA VAL A 103 -19.45 -12.01 -19.99
C VAL A 103 -19.11 -11.33 -21.31
N ALA A 104 -18.13 -11.84 -22.06
CA ALA A 104 -17.79 -11.32 -23.37
C ALA A 104 -18.99 -11.44 -24.32
N ASP A 105 -19.70 -12.57 -24.35
CA ASP A 105 -20.82 -12.78 -25.27
C ASP A 105 -22.09 -12.03 -24.85
N THR A 106 -22.14 -11.48 -23.63
CA THR A 106 -23.29 -10.73 -23.13
C THR A 106 -23.39 -9.34 -23.78
N PRO A 107 -24.58 -8.91 -24.25
CA PRO A 107 -24.78 -7.56 -24.77
C PRO A 107 -24.41 -6.47 -23.76
N LEU A 108 -23.71 -5.43 -24.22
CA LEU A 108 -23.25 -4.32 -23.38
C LEU A 108 -24.38 -3.68 -22.55
N GLY A 109 -25.57 -3.50 -23.14
CA GLY A 109 -26.71 -2.90 -22.45
C GLY A 109 -27.15 -3.71 -21.22
N THR A 110 -27.07 -5.04 -21.28
CA THR A 110 -27.38 -5.92 -20.15
C THR A 110 -26.37 -5.75 -19.03
N LEU A 111 -25.07 -5.75 -19.36
CA LEU A 111 -24.02 -5.53 -18.36
C LEU A 111 -24.09 -4.14 -17.73
N GLN A 112 -24.44 -3.11 -18.50
CA GLN A 112 -24.62 -1.76 -17.98
C GLN A 112 -25.83 -1.64 -17.04
N ARG A 113 -26.91 -2.38 -17.30
CA ARG A 113 -28.08 -2.45 -16.38
C ARG A 113 -27.74 -3.15 -15.08
N LEU A 114 -26.88 -4.18 -15.12
CA LEU A 114 -26.48 -4.94 -13.93
C LEU A 114 -25.43 -4.21 -13.08
N LEU A 115 -24.46 -3.54 -13.71
CA LEU A 115 -23.25 -3.04 -13.05
C LEU A 115 -23.16 -1.51 -13.02
N GLY A 116 -24.05 -0.82 -13.74
CA GLY A 116 -23.94 0.59 -14.06
C GLY A 116 -23.13 0.85 -15.33
N LYS A 117 -23.35 2.03 -15.93
CA LYS A 117 -22.83 2.40 -17.26
C LYS A 117 -21.31 2.25 -17.39
N ALA A 118 -20.56 2.79 -16.42
CA ALA A 118 -19.11 2.80 -16.45
C ALA A 118 -18.51 1.41 -16.20
N ALA A 119 -18.95 0.71 -15.15
CA ALA A 119 -18.42 -0.61 -14.79
C ALA A 119 -18.83 -1.68 -15.83
N GLY A 120 -20.06 -1.62 -16.33
CA GLY A 120 -20.55 -2.52 -17.39
C GLY A 120 -19.72 -2.42 -18.68
N ARG A 121 -19.41 -1.19 -19.14
CA ARG A 121 -18.51 -0.99 -20.30
C ARG A 121 -17.11 -1.54 -20.02
N GLN A 122 -16.52 -1.20 -18.87
CA GLN A 122 -15.16 -1.65 -18.54
C GLN A 122 -15.05 -3.18 -18.48
N ILE A 123 -16.02 -3.86 -17.86
CA ILE A 123 -15.99 -5.33 -17.73
C ILE A 123 -16.23 -5.99 -19.09
N HIS A 124 -17.14 -5.45 -19.90
CA HIS A 124 -17.41 -5.93 -21.26
C HIS A 124 -16.16 -5.88 -22.16
N ASP A 125 -15.39 -4.80 -22.08
CA ASP A 125 -14.19 -4.58 -22.90
C ASP A 125 -13.05 -5.47 -22.44
N ARG A 126 -12.86 -5.54 -21.12
CA ARG A 126 -11.85 -6.43 -20.51
C ARG A 126 -12.12 -7.90 -20.80
N ALA A 127 -13.38 -8.32 -20.82
CA ALA A 127 -13.75 -9.69 -21.17
C ALA A 127 -13.36 -10.05 -22.62
N ARG A 128 -13.23 -9.05 -23.51
CA ARG A 128 -12.73 -9.18 -24.89
C ARG A 128 -11.22 -8.97 -25.03
N GLY A 129 -10.51 -8.78 -23.92
CA GLY A 129 -9.06 -8.51 -23.94
C GLY A 129 -8.69 -7.06 -24.18
N GLU A 130 -9.66 -6.14 -24.20
CA GLU A 130 -9.41 -4.73 -24.47
C GLU A 130 -9.13 -3.96 -23.17
N ASP A 131 -7.96 -3.31 -23.11
CA ASP A 131 -7.62 -2.35 -22.05
C ASP A 131 -6.75 -1.22 -22.63
N SER A 132 -7.35 -0.06 -22.84
CA SER A 132 -6.68 1.13 -23.41
C SER A 132 -5.86 1.92 -22.39
N ARG A 133 -5.84 1.50 -21.11
CA ARG A 133 -5.12 2.24 -20.08
C ARG A 133 -3.60 2.20 -20.34
N PRO A 134 -2.93 3.36 -20.47
CA PRO A 134 -1.49 3.38 -20.63
C PRO A 134 -0.80 2.90 -19.34
N VAL A 135 0.38 2.31 -19.49
CA VAL A 135 1.29 2.10 -18.37
C VAL A 135 1.96 3.44 -18.07
N THR A 136 1.44 4.15 -17.08
CA THR A 136 2.07 5.39 -16.61
C THR A 136 3.17 5.07 -15.60
N PRO A 137 4.36 5.69 -15.72
CA PRO A 137 5.34 5.72 -14.64
C PRO A 137 4.65 6.17 -13.36
N GLN A 138 4.96 5.53 -12.22
CA GLN A 138 4.26 5.79 -10.97
C GLN A 138 4.21 7.29 -10.69
N ALA A 139 2.99 7.85 -10.71
CA ALA A 139 2.74 9.11 -10.02
C ALA A 139 3.10 8.89 -8.53
N PRO A 140 3.62 9.92 -7.84
CA PRO A 140 3.83 9.85 -6.40
C PRO A 140 2.57 9.31 -5.70
N ALA A 141 2.75 8.49 -4.67
CA ALA A 141 1.65 7.88 -3.95
C ALA A 141 0.63 8.97 -3.55
N ARG A 142 -0.66 8.76 -3.83
CA ARG A 142 -1.72 9.72 -3.47
C ARG A 142 -2.04 9.74 -1.98
N SER A 143 -1.57 8.71 -1.26
CA SER A 143 -1.76 8.56 0.17
C SER A 143 -0.70 7.62 0.75
N CYS A 144 -0.38 7.81 2.02
CA CYS A 144 0.51 6.95 2.79
C CYS A 144 -0.19 6.58 4.10
N SER A 145 -0.16 5.32 4.51
CA SER A 145 -0.77 4.87 5.76
C SER A 145 0.18 4.03 6.59
N ALA A 146 -0.03 4.08 7.89
CA ALA A 146 0.55 3.19 8.88
C ALA A 146 -0.58 2.66 9.77
N ASP A 147 -0.50 1.41 10.19
CA ASP A 147 -1.48 0.79 11.06
C ASP A 147 -0.84 -0.01 12.19
N HIS A 148 -1.55 -0.06 13.31
CA HIS A 148 -1.18 -0.76 14.52
C HIS A 148 -2.33 -1.66 14.94
N ALA A 149 -2.08 -2.96 14.97
CA ALA A 149 -3.00 -3.95 15.51
C ALA A 149 -2.55 -4.32 16.93
N PHE A 150 -3.46 -4.22 17.90
CA PHE A 150 -3.17 -4.64 19.26
C PHE A 150 -3.23 -6.17 19.37
N THR A 151 -2.36 -6.77 20.18
CA THR A 151 -2.33 -8.23 20.40
C THR A 151 -3.59 -8.72 21.12
N ARG A 152 -4.16 -7.90 21.99
CA ARG A 152 -5.45 -8.10 22.66
C ARG A 152 -6.26 -6.82 22.53
N ASP A 153 -7.58 -6.93 22.54
CA ASP A 153 -8.44 -5.74 22.47
C ASP A 153 -8.11 -4.80 23.65
N GLU A 154 -7.71 -3.58 23.33
CA GLU A 154 -7.14 -2.62 24.26
C GLU A 154 -8.21 -1.66 24.76
N LEU A 155 -8.15 -1.35 26.06
CA LEU A 155 -9.09 -0.45 26.73
C LEU A 155 -8.40 0.80 27.28
N ASP A 156 -7.09 0.73 27.49
CA ASP A 156 -6.31 1.82 28.08
C ASP A 156 -6.12 2.98 27.09
N PRO A 157 -6.69 4.16 27.35
CA PRO A 157 -6.50 5.34 26.50
C PRO A 157 -5.04 5.78 26.39
N ALA A 158 -4.19 5.51 27.38
CA ALA A 158 -2.77 5.84 27.33
C ALA A 158 -2.06 5.00 26.25
N ARG A 159 -2.36 3.69 26.18
CA ARG A 159 -1.84 2.81 25.12
C ARG A 159 -2.35 3.18 23.74
N HIS A 160 -3.62 3.62 23.62
CA HIS A 160 -4.13 4.15 22.36
C HIS A 160 -3.34 5.39 21.91
N ARG A 161 -3.06 6.32 22.83
CA ARG A 161 -2.27 7.53 22.52
C ARG A 161 -0.84 7.18 22.12
N GLN A 162 -0.21 6.22 22.80
CA GLN A 162 1.12 5.72 22.41
C GLN A 162 1.11 5.13 21.00
N ALA A 163 0.10 4.32 20.65
CA ALA A 163 -0.06 3.79 19.31
C ALA A 163 -0.23 4.91 18.27
N VAL A 164 -1.07 5.92 18.56
CA VAL A 164 -1.25 7.09 17.67
C VAL A 164 0.07 7.84 17.45
N LEU A 165 0.86 8.05 18.51
CA LEU A 165 2.18 8.68 18.39
C LEU A 165 3.13 7.88 17.52
N ALA A 166 3.20 6.56 17.73
CA ALA A 166 4.04 5.67 16.94
C ALA A 166 3.67 5.73 15.45
N LEU A 167 2.37 5.75 15.14
CA LEU A 167 1.88 5.88 13.76
C LEU A 167 2.22 7.24 13.15
N ALA A 168 2.13 8.32 13.92
CA ALA A 168 2.52 9.65 13.45
C ALA A 168 4.03 9.73 13.17
N GLU A 169 4.88 9.14 14.02
CA GLU A 169 6.33 9.05 13.82
C GLU A 169 6.68 8.28 12.55
N GLN A 170 6.06 7.11 12.35
CA GLN A 170 6.26 6.29 11.16
C GLN A 170 5.83 7.02 9.88
N LEU A 171 4.68 7.70 9.90
CA LEU A 171 4.22 8.50 8.77
C LEU A 171 5.13 9.69 8.51
N GLY A 172 5.53 10.43 9.54
CA GLY A 172 6.43 11.58 9.41
C GLY A 172 7.77 11.18 8.79
N ALA A 173 8.41 10.13 9.31
CA ALA A 173 9.67 9.61 8.77
C ALA A 173 9.53 9.17 7.31
N ARG A 174 8.41 8.50 6.96
CA ARG A 174 8.15 8.07 5.59
C ARG A 174 7.93 9.24 4.64
N LEU A 175 7.12 10.23 5.03
CA LEU A 175 6.89 11.43 4.24
C LEU A 175 8.19 12.21 4.00
N ARG A 176 9.05 12.34 5.02
CA ARG A 176 10.37 12.99 4.88
C ARG A 176 11.29 12.21 3.94
N LYS A 177 11.32 10.87 4.05
CA LYS A 177 12.09 10.00 3.14
C LYS A 177 11.63 10.14 1.69
N GLU A 178 10.32 10.22 1.45
CA GLU A 178 9.73 10.38 0.12
C GLU A 178 9.70 11.84 -0.36
N ARG A 179 10.22 12.80 0.43
CA ARG A 179 10.19 14.25 0.18
C ARG A 179 8.78 14.78 -0.09
N GLN A 180 7.82 14.27 0.67
CA GLN A 180 6.40 14.63 0.58
C GLN A 180 5.91 15.34 1.85
N VAL A 181 4.80 16.05 1.70
CA VAL A 181 4.00 16.63 2.78
C VAL A 181 2.54 16.19 2.61
N THR A 182 1.75 16.26 3.69
CA THR A 182 0.33 15.90 3.68
C THR A 182 -0.54 17.06 4.12
N GLY A 183 -1.63 17.30 3.39
CA GLY A 183 -2.64 18.30 3.73
C GLY A 183 -3.83 17.74 4.53
N ARG A 184 -3.99 16.41 4.62
CA ARG A 184 -5.10 15.76 5.32
C ARG A 184 -4.66 14.50 6.05
N LEU A 185 -5.20 14.31 7.24
CA LEU A 185 -4.96 13.14 8.07
C LEU A 185 -6.27 12.42 8.38
N THR A 186 -6.31 11.12 8.13
CA THR A 186 -7.44 10.24 8.38
C THR A 186 -7.08 9.22 9.45
N LEU A 187 -7.78 9.25 10.58
CA LEU A 187 -7.68 8.26 11.65
C LEU A 187 -8.80 7.22 11.48
N THR A 188 -8.44 5.95 11.49
CA THR A 188 -9.36 4.83 11.52
C THR A 188 -9.17 4.04 12.81
N VAL A 189 -10.23 3.89 13.59
CA VAL A 189 -10.25 3.06 14.80
C VAL A 189 -11.10 1.83 14.51
N ARG A 190 -10.55 0.64 14.72
CA ARG A 190 -11.24 -0.65 14.59
C ARG A 190 -11.54 -1.19 15.98
N TYR A 191 -12.80 -1.53 16.24
CA TYR A 191 -13.25 -2.03 17.53
C TYR A 191 -13.25 -3.56 17.59
N ALA A 192 -13.44 -4.11 18.79
CA ALA A 192 -13.50 -5.56 19.02
C ALA A 192 -14.65 -6.26 18.25
N ASP A 193 -15.76 -5.56 18.02
CA ASP A 193 -16.92 -6.05 17.25
C ASP A 193 -16.72 -5.99 15.72
N ARG A 194 -15.50 -5.64 15.26
CA ARG A 194 -15.11 -5.43 13.85
C ARG A 194 -15.75 -4.21 13.19
N SER A 195 -16.55 -3.43 13.90
CA SER A 195 -16.97 -2.11 13.41
C SER A 195 -15.77 -1.16 13.38
N MET A 196 -15.88 -0.08 12.61
CA MET A 196 -14.82 0.92 12.52
C MET A 196 -15.37 2.33 12.47
N THR A 197 -14.66 3.27 13.09
CA THR A 197 -14.92 4.70 12.92
C THR A 197 -13.77 5.33 12.16
N VAL A 198 -14.11 6.08 11.12
CA VAL A 198 -13.16 6.83 10.30
C VAL A 198 -13.44 8.32 10.47
N ARG A 199 -12.40 9.10 10.77
CA ARG A 199 -12.47 10.56 10.83
C ARG A 199 -11.27 11.16 10.11
N THR A 200 -11.55 12.18 9.31
CA THR A 200 -10.55 12.91 8.53
C THR A 200 -10.52 14.36 8.96
N ARG A 201 -9.33 14.93 9.08
CA ARG A 201 -9.13 16.35 9.35
C ARG A 201 -8.10 16.93 8.39
N ARG A 202 -8.39 18.13 7.89
CA ARG A 202 -7.43 18.91 7.10
C ARG A 202 -6.43 19.59 8.03
N LEU A 203 -5.15 19.54 7.68
CA LEU A 203 -4.12 20.27 8.40
C LEU A 203 -4.17 21.76 8.00
N PRO A 204 -3.85 22.69 8.93
CA PRO A 204 -3.75 24.11 8.61
C PRO A 204 -2.71 24.40 7.52
N GLU A 205 -1.59 23.67 7.57
CA GLU A 205 -0.53 23.69 6.57
C GLU A 205 -0.16 22.26 6.16
N SER A 206 0.20 22.08 4.89
CA SER A 206 0.70 20.79 4.41
C SER A 206 2.08 20.53 5.01
N THR A 207 2.22 19.49 5.81
CA THR A 207 3.45 19.26 6.58
C THR A 207 3.84 17.78 6.65
N ASN A 208 5.11 17.53 6.97
CA ASN A 208 5.64 16.21 7.31
C ASN A 208 6.30 16.21 8.70
N HIS A 209 6.03 17.26 9.48
CA HIS A 209 6.52 17.42 10.84
C HIS A 209 5.74 16.52 11.79
N THR A 210 6.45 15.66 12.53
CA THR A 210 5.81 14.62 13.34
C THR A 210 4.96 15.23 14.44
N ALA A 211 5.42 16.30 15.09
CA ALA A 211 4.65 16.92 16.16
C ALA A 211 3.30 17.48 15.65
N SER A 212 3.28 18.07 14.45
CA SER A 212 2.05 18.57 13.82
C SER A 212 1.09 17.43 13.44
N LEU A 213 1.63 16.33 12.92
CA LEU A 213 0.86 15.12 12.61
C LEU A 213 0.28 14.48 13.88
N ALA A 214 1.11 14.31 14.91
CA ALA A 214 0.71 13.72 16.20
C ALA A 214 -0.35 14.57 16.88
N ARG A 215 -0.18 15.89 16.95
CA ARG A 215 -1.18 16.83 17.49
C ARG A 215 -2.52 16.68 16.78
N THR A 216 -2.51 16.70 15.45
CA THR A 216 -3.75 16.56 14.66
C THR A 216 -4.39 15.20 14.87
N ALA A 217 -3.60 14.12 14.92
CA ALA A 217 -4.10 12.77 15.19
C ALA A 217 -4.72 12.65 16.58
N TYR A 218 -4.11 13.27 17.60
CA TYR A 218 -4.64 13.32 18.95
C TYR A 218 -5.94 14.11 19.05
N ASP A 219 -6.07 15.22 18.33
CA ASP A 219 -7.33 15.95 18.30
C ASP A 219 -8.44 15.10 17.69
N ILE A 220 -8.16 14.41 16.57
CA ILE A 220 -9.13 13.50 15.95
C ILE A 220 -9.51 12.39 16.93
N TYR A 221 -8.52 11.77 17.57
CA TYR A 221 -8.74 10.70 18.55
C TYR A 221 -9.58 11.19 19.73
N SER A 222 -9.30 12.38 20.26
CA SER A 222 -10.02 12.95 21.40
C SER A 222 -11.47 13.29 21.03
N ALA A 223 -11.69 13.81 19.82
CA ALA A 223 -13.03 14.11 19.30
C ALA A 223 -13.90 12.87 19.08
N LEU A 224 -13.31 11.67 18.97
CA LEU A 224 -14.08 10.41 18.89
C LEU A 224 -14.78 10.07 20.22
N GLY A 225 -14.34 10.65 21.34
CA GLY A 225 -14.99 10.44 22.63
C GLY A 225 -15.09 8.97 23.04
N LEU A 226 -14.01 8.20 22.82
CA LEU A 226 -13.97 6.75 23.06
C LEU A 226 -14.07 6.42 24.55
N GLN A 227 -15.28 6.42 25.11
CA GLN A 227 -15.52 6.03 26.50
C GLN A 227 -15.63 4.51 26.59
N ARG A 228 -14.61 3.86 27.18
CA ARG A 228 -14.55 2.40 27.43
C ARG A 228 -14.68 1.52 26.17
N ALA A 229 -14.38 2.06 24.99
CA ALA A 229 -14.39 1.30 23.75
C ALA A 229 -13.20 0.33 23.71
N ARG A 230 -13.46 -0.95 23.44
CA ARG A 230 -12.42 -1.96 23.19
C ARG A 230 -11.89 -1.79 21.77
N VAL A 231 -10.65 -1.32 21.66
CA VAL A 231 -10.00 -1.05 20.38
C VAL A 231 -9.10 -2.23 20.00
N ARG A 232 -9.31 -2.76 18.81
CA ARG A 232 -8.50 -3.85 18.24
C ARG A 232 -7.34 -3.33 17.40
N GLY A 233 -7.50 -2.15 16.80
CA GLY A 233 -6.43 -1.52 16.04
C GLY A 233 -6.71 -0.08 15.66
N ILE A 234 -5.65 0.65 15.37
CA ILE A 234 -5.67 2.05 14.97
C ILE A 234 -4.85 2.18 13.69
N ALA A 235 -5.37 2.90 12.70
CA ALA A 235 -4.64 3.22 11.48
C ALA A 235 -4.67 4.73 11.26
N LEU A 236 -3.54 5.26 10.79
CA LEU A 236 -3.36 6.65 10.42
C LEU A 236 -3.00 6.72 8.95
N ARG A 237 -3.67 7.60 8.20
CA ARG A 237 -3.49 7.76 6.76
C ARG A 237 -3.30 9.22 6.42
N ALA A 238 -2.16 9.53 5.83
CA ALA A 238 -1.84 10.80 5.20
C ALA A 238 -2.40 10.81 3.76
N GLU A 239 -3.16 11.85 3.44
CA GLU A 239 -3.80 12.07 2.15
C GLU A 239 -3.44 13.45 1.61
N ASP A 240 -3.81 13.74 0.36
CA ASP A 240 -3.45 15.01 -0.29
C ASP A 240 -1.91 15.21 -0.24
N LEU A 241 -1.20 14.19 -0.73
CA LEU A 241 0.26 14.17 -0.73
C LEU A 241 0.80 15.06 -1.85
N GLN A 242 1.71 15.94 -1.49
CA GLN A 242 2.32 16.91 -2.38
C GLN A 242 3.85 16.88 -2.18
N GLY A 243 4.60 17.29 -3.19
CA GLY A 243 6.05 17.45 -3.05
C GLY A 243 6.38 18.53 -2.02
N ALA A 244 7.37 18.28 -1.16
CA ALA A 244 7.74 19.19 -0.09
C ALA A 244 8.15 20.58 -0.60
N GLU A 245 8.62 20.67 -1.84
CA GLU A 245 8.95 21.93 -2.52
C GLU A 245 7.75 22.83 -2.81
N ARG A 246 6.53 22.26 -2.83
CA ARG A 246 5.28 23.00 -3.05
C ARG A 246 4.58 23.38 -1.73
N ALA A 247 5.15 22.96 -0.60
CA ALA A 247 4.57 23.23 0.70
C ALA A 247 4.80 24.71 1.07
N THR A 248 3.72 25.48 1.15
CA THR A 248 3.77 26.82 1.75
C THR A 248 3.95 26.66 3.27
N ARG A 249 5.11 27.07 3.77
CA ARG A 249 5.43 27.07 5.21
C ARG A 249 5.04 28.43 5.79
N GLN A 250 4.33 28.44 6.90
CA GLN A 250 4.32 29.63 7.75
C GLN A 250 5.63 29.64 8.57
N LEU A 251 6.50 30.62 8.30
CA LEU A 251 7.69 30.80 9.12
C LEU A 251 7.23 31.15 10.53
N THR A 252 7.61 30.31 11.50
CA THR A 252 7.37 30.56 12.91
C THR A 252 8.69 31.03 13.50
N PHE A 253 8.67 32.14 14.26
CA PHE A 253 9.84 32.64 14.98
C PHE A 253 10.13 31.86 16.27
N ASP A 254 9.52 30.69 16.45
CA ASP A 254 9.70 29.84 17.62
C ASP A 254 10.97 28.97 17.43
N PRO A 255 12.05 29.21 18.20
CA PRO A 255 13.27 28.41 18.11
C PRO A 255 13.05 26.93 18.46
N GLY A 256 11.95 26.60 19.17
CA GLY A 256 11.57 25.25 19.53
C GLY A 256 11.17 24.37 18.33
N ASP A 257 10.38 24.91 17.40
CA ASP A 257 9.93 24.19 16.19
C ASP A 257 11.10 23.86 15.26
N ASP A 258 11.99 24.84 15.05
CA ASP A 258 13.21 24.66 14.25
C ASP A 258 14.16 23.62 14.88
N ARG A 259 14.29 23.64 16.21
CA ARG A 259 15.10 22.64 16.94
C ARG A 259 14.49 21.25 16.79
N ALA A 260 13.17 21.11 16.96
CA ALA A 260 12.47 19.84 16.83
C ALA A 260 12.66 19.23 15.44
N ARG A 261 12.55 20.03 14.37
CA ARG A 261 12.79 19.57 12.99
C ARG A 261 14.22 19.10 12.75
N ARG A 262 15.22 19.79 13.31
CA ARG A 262 16.62 19.35 13.23
C ARG A 262 16.83 18.03 13.95
N ILE A 263 16.18 17.84 15.10
CA ILE A 263 16.21 16.57 15.84
C ILE A 263 15.57 15.45 15.03
N GLU A 264 14.42 15.68 14.39
CA GLU A 264 13.78 14.68 13.51
C GLU A 264 14.70 14.26 12.37
N ALA A 265 15.32 15.21 11.67
CA ALA A 265 16.25 14.92 10.59
C ALA A 265 17.48 14.13 11.07
N ALA A 266 17.98 14.43 12.28
CA ALA A 266 19.08 13.68 12.89
C ALA A 266 18.64 12.26 13.31
N ALA A 267 17.45 12.12 13.90
CA ALA A 267 16.87 10.83 14.28
C ALA A 267 16.64 9.94 13.05
N ASP A 268 16.14 10.50 11.95
CA ASP A 268 15.94 9.76 10.70
C ASP A 268 17.26 9.28 10.09
N LYS A 269 18.32 10.10 10.14
CA LYS A 269 19.67 9.69 9.72
C LYS A 269 20.21 8.56 10.59
N ALA A 270 20.00 8.64 11.92
CA ALA A 270 20.41 7.59 12.84
C ALA A 270 19.65 6.27 12.54
N ARG A 271 18.34 6.33 12.32
CA ARG A 271 17.53 5.15 11.96
C ARG A 271 17.94 4.53 10.63
N ALA A 272 18.28 5.36 9.64
CA ALA A 272 18.75 4.87 8.34
C ALA A 272 20.08 4.09 8.46
N ARG A 273 20.94 4.46 9.42
CA ARG A 273 22.25 3.82 9.62
C ARG A 273 22.21 2.64 10.60
N PHE A 274 21.44 2.74 11.67
CA PHE A 274 21.49 1.82 12.82
C PHE A 274 20.21 1.00 13.02
N GLY A 275 19.19 1.19 12.18
CA GLY A 275 17.92 0.47 12.26
C GLY A 275 16.79 1.28 12.92
N ALA A 276 15.55 0.82 12.74
CA ALA A 276 14.34 1.55 13.13
C ALA A 276 14.25 1.85 14.63
N ASP A 277 14.80 0.96 15.47
CA ASP A 277 14.74 1.06 16.93
C ASP A 277 15.90 1.88 17.53
N ALA A 278 16.79 2.43 16.71
CA ALA A 278 17.97 3.17 17.19
C ALA A 278 17.61 4.47 17.91
N VAL A 279 16.54 5.15 17.48
CA VAL A 279 16.03 6.39 18.09
C VAL A 279 14.51 6.36 18.07
N MET A 280 13.90 6.53 19.24
CA MET A 280 12.44 6.59 19.37
C MET A 280 12.02 7.62 20.42
N PRO A 281 10.82 8.23 20.30
CA PRO A 281 10.25 9.04 21.36
C PRO A 281 10.26 8.30 22.70
N ALA A 282 10.62 8.99 23.78
CA ALA A 282 10.69 8.39 25.13
C ALA A 282 9.37 7.74 25.56
N ALA A 283 8.23 8.30 25.14
CA ALA A 283 6.90 7.74 25.39
C ALA A 283 6.66 6.36 24.75
N LEU A 284 7.50 5.95 23.78
CA LEU A 284 7.45 4.64 23.13
C LEU A 284 8.54 3.68 23.65
N ALA A 285 9.49 4.17 24.45
CA ALA A 285 10.53 3.34 25.02
C ALA A 285 9.91 2.42 26.09
N ARG A 286 10.21 1.12 26.02
CA ARG A 286 9.86 0.20 27.10
C ARG A 286 10.70 0.53 28.34
N PRO A 287 10.14 0.49 29.55
CA PRO A 287 10.94 0.57 30.77
C PRO A 287 12.02 -0.52 30.73
N SER A 288 13.26 -0.13 30.97
CA SER A 288 14.42 -0.99 30.90
C SER A 288 14.51 -1.90 32.13
N ASP A 289 13.64 -2.91 32.24
CA ASP A 289 13.78 -3.97 33.26
C ASP A 289 14.25 -5.32 32.71
N ASP A 290 14.18 -5.56 31.40
CA ASP A 290 14.53 -6.89 30.83
C ASP A 290 15.95 -7.02 30.25
N ARG A 291 16.78 -5.97 30.27
CA ARG A 291 18.17 -6.08 29.75
C ARG A 291 19.14 -6.77 30.72
N ARG A 292 18.77 -7.00 31.98
CA ARG A 292 19.63 -7.70 32.97
C ARG A 292 19.47 -9.23 32.99
N ALA A 293 18.41 -9.79 32.40
CA ALA A 293 18.18 -11.24 32.40
C ALA A 293 18.96 -12.01 31.31
N ALA A 294 19.49 -11.32 30.28
CA ALA A 294 20.15 -11.97 29.14
C ALA A 294 21.68 -12.13 29.26
N HIS A 295 22.32 -11.66 30.34
CA HIS A 295 23.79 -11.68 30.49
C HIS A 295 24.22 -12.18 31.89
N GLY A 296 23.82 -13.40 32.28
CA GLY A 296 24.20 -13.93 33.59
C GLY A 296 23.88 -15.39 33.89
N SER A 297 23.92 -16.31 32.93
CA SER A 297 23.97 -17.75 33.23
C SER A 297 25.15 -18.38 32.52
N GLY A 298 26.30 -18.36 33.19
CA GLY A 298 27.56 -18.91 32.70
C GLY A 298 28.59 -19.03 33.81
N ARG A 299 28.21 -19.58 34.97
CA ARG A 299 29.20 -20.04 35.97
C ARG A 299 29.44 -21.53 35.78
N ARG A 300 30.57 -21.82 35.13
CA ARG A 300 31.22 -23.13 35.04
C ARG A 300 31.36 -23.74 36.43
N SER A 301 30.87 -24.96 36.58
CA SER A 301 31.30 -25.92 37.59
C SER A 301 32.76 -26.29 37.33
N VAL A 302 33.61 -26.09 38.34
CA VAL A 302 34.90 -26.77 38.50
C VAL A 302 34.99 -27.20 39.96
N ARG A 303 34.62 -28.43 40.24
CA ARG A 303 35.34 -29.44 41.03
C ARG A 303 34.46 -30.67 41.24
#